data_AF-A0AAU2AH98-F1
#
_entry.id   AF-A0AAU2AH98-F1
#
_cell.length_a   1.000
_cell.length_b   1.000
_cell.length_c   1.000
_cell.angle_alpha   90.00
_cell.angle_beta   90.00
_cell.angle_gamma   90.00
#
_symmetry.space_group_name_H-M   'P 1'
#
loop_
_entity.id
_entity.type
_entity.pdbx_description
1 polymer ?
#
loop_
_entity_poly.entity_id
_entity_poly.type
_entity_poly.pdbx_seq_one_letter_code
_entity_poly.pdbx_strand_id
1 'polypeptide(L)'
;MSEIPEEQRAAALRTVKDAGDRRNDLLKKAEKILTEEIRPAALHAARLDAGRSRIRELAGIGPSVLYRWLKEAGLPVRDKKKSAPTRKGKR
;
A
#
# COMPACT_ATOMS: atom_id res chain seq x y z
N MET A 1 8.87 -42.26 -11.05
CA MET A 1 8.44 -40.85 -10.95
C MET A 1 8.00 -40.44 -12.35
N SER A 2 6.73 -40.16 -12.57
CA SER A 2 6.21 -39.79 -13.89
C SER A 2 6.68 -38.39 -14.25
N GLU A 3 7.50 -38.30 -15.29
CA GLU A 3 7.94 -37.05 -15.88
C GLU A 3 6.72 -36.36 -16.49
N ILE A 4 6.29 -35.23 -15.92
CA ILE A 4 5.18 -34.44 -16.48
C ILE A 4 5.58 -34.08 -17.92
N PRO A 5 4.76 -34.40 -18.94
CA PRO A 5 5.06 -34.07 -20.32
C PRO A 5 5.36 -32.59 -20.51
N GLU A 6 6.36 -32.27 -21.32
CA GLU A 6 6.85 -30.90 -21.54
C GLU A 6 5.73 -29.94 -21.96
N GLU A 7 4.79 -30.41 -22.77
CA GLU A 7 3.61 -29.63 -23.20
C GLU A 7 2.72 -29.20 -22.03
N GLN A 8 2.53 -30.07 -21.03
CA GLN A 8 1.74 -29.75 -19.83
C GLN A 8 2.45 -28.70 -18.96
N ARG A 9 3.79 -28.76 -18.89
CA ARG A 9 4.59 -27.74 -18.20
C ARG A 9 4.51 -26.39 -18.91
N ALA A 10 4.63 -26.39 -20.25
CA ALA A 10 4.50 -25.19 -21.06
C ALA A 10 3.11 -24.54 -20.94
N ALA A 11 2.04 -25.35 -20.94
CA ALA A 11 0.67 -24.88 -20.75
C ALA A 11 0.45 -24.28 -19.34
N ALA A 12 1.01 -24.90 -18.30
CA ALA A 12 0.95 -24.37 -16.94
C ALA A 12 1.68 -23.03 -16.82
N LEU A 13 2.88 -22.90 -17.42
CA LEU A 13 3.63 -21.65 -17.42
C LEU A 13 2.93 -20.53 -18.18
N ARG A 14 2.28 -20.84 -19.33
CA ARG A 14 1.44 -19.86 -20.06
C ARG A 14 0.29 -19.35 -19.20
N THR A 15 -0.41 -20.24 -18.50
CA THR A 15 -1.48 -19.86 -17.58
C THR A 15 -1.00 -18.91 -16.48
N VAL A 16 0.16 -19.19 -15.88
CA VAL A 16 0.77 -18.31 -14.87
C VAL A 16 1.12 -16.94 -15.46
N LYS A 17 1.71 -16.92 -16.66
CA LYS A 17 2.03 -15.68 -17.37
C LYS A 17 0.77 -14.84 -17.62
N ASP A 18 -0.29 -15.45 -18.14
CA ASP A 18 -1.53 -14.74 -18.46
C ASP A 18 -2.24 -14.21 -17.19
N ALA A 19 -2.16 -14.94 -16.08
CA ALA A 19 -2.63 -14.45 -14.78
C ALA A 19 -1.77 -13.28 -14.27
N GLY A 20 -0.44 -13.38 -14.43
CA GLY A 20 0.52 -12.33 -14.07
C GLY A 20 0.30 -11.04 -14.86
N ASP A 21 0.11 -11.15 -16.17
CA ASP A 21 -0.13 -10.00 -17.06
C ASP A 21 -1.42 -9.29 -16.69
N ARG A 22 -2.52 -10.03 -16.49
CA ARG A 22 -3.80 -9.47 -16.03
C ARG A 22 -3.66 -8.76 -14.68
N ARG A 23 -2.95 -9.37 -13.72
CA ARG A 23 -2.69 -8.75 -12.42
C ARG A 23 -1.89 -7.46 -12.56
N ASN A 24 -0.86 -7.45 -13.39
CA ASN A 24 -0.02 -6.28 -13.62
C ASN A 24 -0.81 -5.12 -14.23
N ASP A 25 -1.70 -5.40 -15.18
CA ASP A 25 -2.53 -4.36 -15.79
C ASP A 25 -3.53 -3.77 -14.80
N LEU A 26 -4.13 -4.60 -13.94
CA LEU A 26 -4.98 -4.12 -12.85
C LEU A 26 -4.20 -3.27 -11.84
N LEU A 27 -2.99 -3.67 -11.49
CA LEU A 27 -2.13 -2.89 -10.59
C LEU A 27 -1.74 -1.54 -11.20
N LYS A 28 -1.43 -1.48 -12.49
CA LYS A 28 -1.16 -0.20 -13.18
C LYS A 28 -2.37 0.74 -13.12
N LYS A 29 -3.58 0.21 -13.33
CA LYS A 29 -4.82 0.99 -13.21
C LYS A 29 -5.06 1.46 -11.77
N ALA A 30 -4.88 0.57 -10.80
CA ALA A 30 -5.00 0.91 -9.38
C ALA A 30 -4.00 1.97 -8.95
N GLU A 31 -2.75 1.90 -9.43
CA GLU A 31 -1.71 2.90 -9.15
C GLU A 31 -2.08 4.28 -9.71
N LYS A 32 -2.67 4.34 -10.92
CA LYS A 32 -3.17 5.61 -11.47
C LYS A 32 -4.25 6.22 -10.58
N ILE A 33 -5.26 5.44 -10.20
CA ILE A 33 -6.33 5.89 -9.29
C ILE A 33 -5.71 6.35 -7.95
N LEU A 34 -4.76 5.59 -7.41
CA LEU A 34 -4.10 5.89 -6.15
C LEU A 34 -3.36 7.24 -6.20
N THR A 35 -2.66 7.51 -7.29
CA THR A 35 -1.77 8.67 -7.43
C THR A 35 -2.47 9.92 -7.94
N GLU A 36 -3.39 9.78 -8.89
CA GLU A 36 -4.06 10.88 -9.58
C GLU A 36 -5.37 11.29 -8.89
N GLU A 37 -6.05 10.37 -8.19
CA GLU A 37 -7.35 10.64 -7.56
C GLU A 37 -7.26 10.61 -6.03
N ILE A 38 -6.84 9.46 -5.46
CA ILE A 38 -6.88 9.24 -4.02
C ILE A 38 -5.88 10.15 -3.28
N ARG A 39 -4.63 10.23 -3.75
CA ARG A 39 -3.60 11.06 -3.12
C ARG A 39 -4.02 12.53 -3.00
N PRO A 40 -4.43 13.25 -4.06
CA PRO A 40 -4.83 14.64 -3.93
C PRO A 40 -6.08 14.80 -3.04
N ALA A 41 -7.07 13.92 -3.14
CA ALA A 41 -8.25 13.96 -2.28
C ALA A 41 -7.90 13.77 -0.79
N ALA A 42 -7.01 12.81 -0.47
CA ALA A 42 -6.54 12.56 0.89
C ALA A 42 -5.76 13.75 1.46
N LEU A 43 -4.90 14.38 0.65
CA LEU A 43 -4.15 15.59 1.04
C LEU A 43 -5.09 16.78 1.25
N HIS A 44 -6.08 16.97 0.40
CA HIS A 44 -7.08 18.02 0.56
C HIS A 44 -7.90 17.83 1.85
N ALA A 45 -8.40 16.62 2.10
CA ALA A 45 -9.10 16.30 3.34
C ALA A 45 -8.23 16.55 4.58
N ALA A 46 -6.94 16.19 4.52
CA ALA A 46 -6.00 16.45 5.61
C ALA A 46 -5.73 17.95 5.83
N ARG A 47 -5.74 18.78 4.78
CA ARG A 47 -5.65 20.25 4.89
C ARG A 47 -6.90 20.86 5.53
N LEU A 48 -8.04 20.23 5.34
CA LEU A 48 -9.31 20.58 6.00
C LEU A 48 -9.44 19.94 7.40
N ASP A 49 -8.33 19.47 7.98
CA ASP A 49 -8.26 18.86 9.32
C ASP A 49 -9.14 17.61 9.50
N ALA A 50 -9.45 16.89 8.42
CA ALA A 50 -10.18 15.64 8.52
C ALA A 50 -9.37 14.56 9.26
N GLY A 51 -10.07 13.73 10.04
CA GLY A 51 -9.45 12.69 10.85
C GLY A 51 -8.64 11.69 10.02
N ARG A 52 -7.33 11.61 10.28
CA ARG A 52 -6.38 10.77 9.51
C ARG A 52 -6.76 9.29 9.49
N SER A 53 -7.35 8.77 10.56
CA SER A 53 -7.83 7.38 10.60
C SER A 53 -8.95 7.17 9.58
N ARG A 54 -9.90 8.12 9.48
CA ARG A 54 -11.02 8.04 8.54
C ARG A 54 -10.56 8.19 7.09
N ILE A 55 -9.60 9.09 6.83
CA ILE A 55 -8.99 9.24 5.50
C ILE A 55 -8.44 7.89 5.01
N ARG A 56 -7.67 7.17 5.85
CA ARG A 56 -7.08 5.88 5.48
C ARG A 56 -8.12 4.80 5.20
N GLU A 57 -9.13 4.72 6.05
CA GLU A 57 -10.21 3.73 5.93
C GLU A 57 -10.96 3.92 4.62
N LEU A 58 -11.36 5.15 4.31
CA LEU A 58 -12.08 5.47 3.07
C LEU A 58 -11.20 5.30 1.83
N ALA A 59 -9.91 5.67 1.92
CA ALA A 59 -8.97 5.53 0.82
C ALA A 59 -8.44 4.10 0.63
N GLY A 60 -8.71 3.18 1.57
CA GLY A 60 -8.18 1.81 1.53
C GLY A 60 -6.64 1.74 1.62
N ILE A 61 -5.99 2.73 2.24
CA ILE A 61 -4.52 2.83 2.30
C ILE A 61 -3.97 2.56 3.69
N GLY A 62 -2.76 1.99 3.72
CA GLY A 62 -2.00 1.80 4.95
C GLY A 62 -1.54 3.12 5.58
N PRO A 63 -1.24 3.11 6.89
CA PRO A 63 -0.75 4.28 7.62
C PRO A 63 0.56 4.85 7.05
N SER A 64 1.48 3.98 6.64
CA SER A 64 2.77 4.37 6.06
C SER A 64 2.61 5.17 4.76
N VAL A 65 1.60 4.83 3.95
CA VAL A 65 1.32 5.53 2.68
C VAL A 65 0.81 6.93 2.95
N LEU A 66 -0.22 7.08 3.78
CA LEU A 66 -0.76 8.39 4.12
C LEU A 66 0.30 9.29 4.77
N TYR A 67 1.02 8.80 5.77
CA TYR A 67 2.02 9.62 6.46
C TYR A 67 3.19 10.02 5.56
N ARG A 68 3.58 9.18 4.60
CA ARG A 68 4.55 9.55 3.57
C ARG A 68 4.02 10.73 2.74
N TRP A 69 2.79 10.66 2.25
CA TRP A 69 2.19 11.75 1.47
C TRP A 69 2.05 13.04 2.27
N LEU A 70 1.60 12.96 3.52
CA LEU A 70 1.51 14.14 4.40
C LEU A 70 2.88 14.79 4.58
N LYS A 71 3.92 14.00 4.82
CA LYS A 71 5.30 14.48 4.97
C LYS A 71 5.81 15.15 3.69
N GLU A 72 5.60 14.52 2.53
CA GLU A 72 5.96 15.08 1.22
C GLU A 72 5.22 16.39 0.92
N ALA A 73 3.98 16.52 1.40
CA ALA A 73 3.15 17.72 1.25
C ALA A 73 3.41 18.79 2.33
N GLY A 74 4.38 18.59 3.22
CA GLY A 74 4.71 19.54 4.30
C GLY A 74 3.68 19.61 5.44
N LEU A 75 2.74 18.66 5.51
CA LEU A 75 1.73 18.61 6.57
C LEU A 75 2.34 18.03 7.86
N PRO A 76 1.99 18.57 9.05
CA PRO A 76 2.60 18.17 10.31
C PRO A 76 2.23 16.73 10.67
N VAL A 77 3.17 15.80 10.48
CA VAL A 77 3.07 14.43 10.98
C VAL A 77 3.75 14.39 12.34
N ARG A 78 2.99 14.07 13.39
CA ARG A 78 3.58 13.89 14.73
C ARG A 78 4.59 12.74 14.64
N ASP A 79 5.86 13.05 14.80
CA ASP A 79 6.88 12.02 14.93
C ASP A 79 6.51 11.10 16.09
N LYS A 80 6.56 9.78 15.84
CA LYS A 80 6.54 8.82 16.94
C LYS A 80 7.77 9.14 17.79
N LYS A 81 7.57 9.76 18.96
CA LYS A 81 8.58 9.79 20.02
C LYS A 81 9.03 8.34 20.18
N LYS A 82 10.33 8.08 19.97
CA LYS A 82 10.93 6.78 20.28
C LYS A 82 10.53 6.45 21.71
N SER A 83 9.74 5.39 21.89
CA SER A 83 9.37 4.91 23.21
C SER A 83 10.68 4.72 23.98
N ALA A 84 10.85 5.45 25.08
CA ALA A 84 11.98 5.22 25.97
C ALA A 84 11.99 3.73 26.33
N PRO A 85 13.15 3.05 26.36
CA PRO A 85 13.21 1.65 26.70
C PRO A 85 12.55 1.48 28.08
N THR A 86 11.50 0.67 28.11
CA THR A 86 10.84 0.27 29.34
C THR A 86 11.90 -0.39 30.22
N ARG A 87 12.33 0.28 31.30
CA ARG A 87 13.09 -0.34 32.38
C ARG A 87 12.20 -1.38 33.05
N LYS A 88 12.11 -2.58 32.46
CA LYS A 88 11.73 -3.79 33.19
C LYS A 88 12.91 -4.15 34.09
N GLY A 89 12.77 -3.94 35.39
CA GLY A 89 13.74 -4.44 36.37
C GLY A 89 13.84 -3.62 37.64
N LYS A 90 12.91 -3.85 38.57
CA LYS A 90 13.16 -4.08 40.01
C LYS A 90 11.84 -3.97 40.76
N ARG A 91 11.29 -5.13 41.13
CA ARG A 91 10.78 -5.43 42.46
C ARG A 91 10.36 -6.89 42.52
#